data_AF-A0A6A6YJQ3-F1
#
_entry.id   AF-A0A6A6YJQ3-F1
#
_cell.length_a   1.000
_cell.length_b   1.000
_cell.length_c   1.000
_cell.angle_alpha   90.00
_cell.angle_beta   90.00
_cell.angle_gamma   90.00
#
_symmetry.space_group_name_H-M   'P 1'
#
loop_
_entity.id
_entity.type
_entity.pdbx_description
1 polymer ?
#
loop_
_entity_poly.entity_id
_entity_poly.type
_entity_poly.pdbx_seq_one_letter_code
_entity_poly.pdbx_strand_id
1 'polypeptide(L)'
;MASIAAIPDLLLHIILQSDLDTLLHLRLTSRSVKDLITAYESTVVRRVARNTFPQSTRLLLEASVKGKYDLKWLLDCKLRQLAAIAVDKHRWEHKLRVADGAAAEDPVGEELRERVFKGFRILRLFSNVAKDAESVPLDELPQIAIAAQNDHSKPFHVVQRAVPHFRRKSLITSTAYCISKRWSQAQESTRLALLSSDIIREWRKELWILEMRENFLRQMWPEYACYFQDMFFFVKASFSHLDKQDKHFDWGCEKGSKRLDDSWVSWYILREGPRLFWEQWWANRDNPEASPILEEIEDAWDGRPPVLAKMERESCRRLFETLDELAQDAYPYNPIATVFRPRPWTFFTEYGLAFERRLRAVERHPEEILDRVAFHVDMKPFVPL
;
A
#
# COMPACT_ATOMS: atom_id res chain seq x y z
N MET A 1 -43.56 -14.78 -11.15
CA MET A 1 -42.90 -13.72 -10.37
C MET A 1 -42.14 -12.84 -11.33
N ALA A 2 -42.54 -11.58 -11.51
CA ALA A 2 -41.79 -10.65 -12.35
C ALA A 2 -40.44 -10.37 -11.69
N SER A 3 -39.34 -10.64 -12.40
CA SER A 3 -38.00 -10.33 -11.91
C SER A 3 -37.87 -8.83 -11.68
N ILE A 4 -37.26 -8.40 -10.57
CA ILE A 4 -36.95 -7.00 -10.29
C ILE A 4 -36.15 -6.37 -11.44
N ALA A 5 -35.42 -7.19 -12.21
CA ALA A 5 -34.72 -6.79 -13.43
C ALA A 5 -35.63 -6.25 -14.56
N ALA A 6 -36.95 -6.48 -14.49
CA ALA A 6 -37.91 -5.99 -15.47
C ALA A 6 -38.34 -4.54 -15.24
N ILE A 7 -37.92 -3.90 -14.13
CA ILE A 7 -38.27 -2.52 -13.78
C ILE A 7 -36.99 -1.69 -13.58
N PRO A 8 -36.44 -1.08 -14.64
CA PRO A 8 -35.19 -0.32 -14.59
C PRO A 8 -35.19 0.81 -13.54
N ASP A 9 -36.32 1.51 -13.36
CA ASP A 9 -36.43 2.64 -12.44
C ASP A 9 -36.29 2.22 -10.97
N LEU A 10 -36.85 1.06 -10.61
CA LEU A 10 -36.74 0.49 -9.27
C LEU A 10 -35.31 0.03 -8.99
N LEU A 11 -34.68 -0.63 -9.97
CA LEU A 11 -33.27 -1.00 -9.89
C LEU A 11 -32.36 0.21 -9.70
N LEU A 12 -32.60 1.30 -10.45
CA LEU A 12 -31.83 2.53 -10.30
C LEU A 12 -31.99 3.12 -8.89
N HIS A 13 -33.20 3.11 -8.32
CA HIS A 13 -33.42 3.57 -6.95
C HIS A 13 -32.64 2.75 -5.92
N ILE A 14 -32.62 1.41 -6.06
CA ILE A 14 -31.83 0.52 -5.20
C ILE A 14 -30.34 0.85 -5.31
N ILE A 15 -29.82 0.98 -6.54
CA ILE A 15 -28.42 1.33 -6.81
C ILE A 15 -28.06 2.68 -6.19
N LEU A 16 -28.96 3.67 -6.22
CA LEU A 16 -28.72 5.00 -5.65
C LEU A 16 -28.71 5.03 -4.11
N GLN A 17 -29.17 3.98 -3.43
CA GLN A 17 -29.04 3.86 -1.97
C GLN A 17 -27.87 2.97 -1.54
N SER A 18 -27.14 2.37 -2.49
CA SER A 18 -26.03 1.48 -2.17
C SER A 18 -24.79 2.26 -1.75
N ASP A 19 -23.90 1.58 -1.01
CA ASP A 19 -22.51 2.00 -0.83
C ASP A 19 -21.63 1.46 -1.97
N LEU A 20 -20.33 1.76 -1.92
CA LEU A 20 -19.35 1.40 -2.92
C LEU A 20 -19.21 -0.12 -3.06
N ASP A 21 -19.07 -0.82 -1.95
CA ASP A 21 -18.85 -2.27 -1.98
C ASP A 21 -20.11 -2.97 -2.53
N THR A 22 -21.32 -2.54 -2.13
CA THR A 22 -22.59 -3.03 -2.70
C THR A 22 -22.73 -2.71 -4.18
N LEU A 23 -22.36 -1.50 -4.63
CA LEU A 23 -22.38 -1.14 -6.05
C LEU A 23 -21.50 -2.08 -6.88
N LEU A 24 -20.30 -2.39 -6.39
CA LEU A 24 -19.36 -3.28 -7.07
C LEU A 24 -19.92 -4.70 -7.20
N HIS A 25 -20.56 -5.22 -6.16
CA HIS A 25 -21.23 -6.53 -6.21
C HIS A 25 -22.43 -6.51 -7.17
N LEU A 26 -23.30 -5.49 -7.09
CA LEU A 26 -24.47 -5.35 -7.98
C LEU A 26 -24.06 -5.34 -9.45
N ARG A 27 -22.95 -4.67 -9.79
CA ARG A 27 -22.42 -4.61 -11.16
C ARG A 27 -22.03 -5.99 -11.72
N LEU A 28 -21.71 -6.95 -10.88
CA LEU A 28 -21.34 -8.31 -11.28
C LEU A 28 -22.54 -9.26 -11.42
N THR A 29 -23.74 -8.85 -10.97
CA THR A 29 -24.93 -9.74 -10.95
C THR A 29 -25.56 -9.97 -12.34
N SER A 30 -25.63 -8.94 -13.18
CA SER A 30 -26.24 -9.04 -14.52
C SER A 30 -25.75 -7.96 -15.47
N ARG A 31 -25.81 -8.24 -16.79
CA ARG A 31 -25.50 -7.26 -17.84
C ARG A 31 -26.41 -6.04 -17.77
N SER A 32 -27.71 -6.25 -17.54
CA SER A 32 -28.69 -5.16 -17.43
C SER A 32 -28.35 -4.18 -16.31
N VAL A 33 -27.93 -4.67 -15.13
CA VAL A 33 -27.53 -3.81 -14.01
C VAL A 33 -26.24 -3.06 -14.35
N LYS A 34 -25.26 -3.73 -14.96
CA LYS A 34 -24.03 -3.08 -15.43
C LYS A 34 -24.32 -1.98 -16.44
N ASP A 35 -25.17 -2.24 -17.43
CA ASP A 35 -25.54 -1.30 -18.49
C ASP A 35 -26.28 -0.09 -17.90
N LEU A 36 -27.16 -0.32 -16.92
CA LEU A 36 -27.84 0.75 -16.18
C LEU A 36 -26.85 1.62 -15.39
N ILE A 37 -25.90 1.02 -14.67
CA ILE A 37 -24.84 1.74 -13.96
C ILE A 37 -24.01 2.56 -14.94
N THR A 38 -23.65 2.00 -16.10
CA THR A 38 -22.88 2.71 -17.13
C THR A 38 -23.69 3.86 -17.76
N ALA A 39 -24.98 3.67 -18.02
CA ALA A 39 -25.84 4.72 -18.57
C ALA A 39 -25.99 5.92 -17.61
N TYR A 40 -26.04 5.67 -16.30
CA TYR A 40 -26.21 6.69 -15.27
C TYR A 40 -24.94 6.91 -14.42
N GLU A 41 -23.76 6.63 -14.97
CA GLU A 41 -22.51 6.51 -14.20
C GLU A 41 -22.25 7.72 -13.31
N SER A 42 -22.33 8.93 -13.86
CA SER A 42 -22.03 10.15 -13.09
C SER A 42 -22.96 10.39 -11.89
N THR A 43 -24.25 10.07 -12.04
CA THR A 43 -25.26 10.19 -10.97
C THR A 43 -25.07 9.11 -9.93
N VAL A 44 -24.93 7.85 -10.38
CA VAL A 44 -24.72 6.69 -9.51
C VAL A 44 -23.45 6.87 -8.70
N VAL A 45 -22.33 7.17 -9.35
CA VAL A 45 -21.03 7.35 -8.71
C VAL A 45 -21.07 8.45 -7.66
N ARG A 46 -21.64 9.62 -7.97
CA ARG A 46 -21.74 10.73 -7.01
C ARG A 46 -22.58 10.35 -5.80
N ARG A 47 -23.71 9.67 -6.03
CA ARG A 47 -24.63 9.29 -4.95
C ARG A 47 -24.01 8.22 -4.06
N VAL A 48 -23.44 7.18 -4.66
CA VAL A 48 -22.75 6.09 -3.95
C VAL A 48 -21.55 6.63 -3.17
N ALA A 49 -20.79 7.59 -3.72
CA ALA A 49 -19.71 8.24 -2.97
C ALA A 49 -20.21 8.93 -1.70
N ARG A 50 -21.34 9.65 -1.78
CA ARG A 50 -21.94 10.32 -0.62
C ARG A 50 -22.48 9.35 0.42
N ASN A 51 -23.02 8.21 -0.02
CA ASN A 51 -23.48 7.16 0.88
C ASN A 51 -22.30 6.44 1.57
N THR A 52 -21.21 6.23 0.84
CA THR A 52 -20.02 5.50 1.33
C THR A 52 -19.14 6.35 2.24
N PHE A 53 -19.01 7.64 1.92
CA PHE A 53 -18.15 8.60 2.59
C PHE A 53 -18.97 9.76 3.17
N PRO A 54 -19.87 9.47 4.13
CA PRO A 54 -20.63 10.53 4.78
C PRO A 54 -19.65 11.49 5.45
N GLN A 55 -19.86 12.80 5.25
CA GLN A 55 -19.11 13.89 5.90
C GLN A 55 -17.64 14.05 5.46
N SER A 56 -17.10 13.21 4.56
CA SER A 56 -15.77 13.40 3.95
C SER A 56 -15.80 14.52 2.90
N THR A 57 -15.93 15.77 3.36
CA THR A 57 -16.23 16.92 2.49
C THR A 57 -15.11 17.15 1.50
N ARG A 58 -13.85 17.14 1.95
CA ARG A 58 -12.68 17.32 1.07
C ARG A 58 -12.55 16.23 0.01
N LEU A 59 -12.74 14.97 0.40
CA LEU A 59 -12.70 13.83 -0.52
C LEU A 59 -13.68 14.00 -1.69
N LEU A 60 -14.86 14.53 -1.40
CA LEU A 60 -15.94 14.71 -2.39
C LEU A 60 -15.84 16.03 -3.16
N LEU A 61 -15.10 17.02 -2.65
CA LEU A 61 -14.91 18.34 -3.29
C LEU A 61 -14.01 18.27 -4.53
N GLU A 62 -12.93 17.47 -4.51
CA GLU A 62 -11.94 17.43 -5.60
C GLU A 62 -12.51 17.05 -6.97
N ALA A 63 -13.55 16.21 -6.98
CA ALA A 63 -14.23 15.76 -8.19
C ALA A 63 -15.03 16.87 -8.87
N SER A 64 -15.56 17.81 -8.06
CA SER A 64 -16.37 18.93 -8.53
C SER A 64 -15.55 19.89 -9.41
N VAL A 65 -14.23 19.94 -9.21
CA VAL A 65 -13.33 20.86 -9.94
C VAL A 65 -12.92 20.29 -11.30
N LYS A 66 -12.78 18.95 -11.42
CA LYS A 66 -12.34 18.27 -12.65
C LYS A 66 -13.48 17.78 -13.55
N GLY A 67 -14.73 17.85 -13.07
CA GLY A 67 -15.94 17.64 -13.87
C GLY A 67 -16.20 16.21 -14.36
N LYS A 68 -15.47 15.20 -13.86
CA LYS A 68 -15.65 13.80 -14.25
C LYS A 68 -15.86 12.91 -13.03
N TYR A 69 -17.12 12.52 -12.83
CA TYR A 69 -17.51 11.48 -11.89
C TYR A 69 -17.61 10.17 -12.68
N ASP A 70 -16.57 9.34 -12.60
CA ASP A 70 -16.53 8.01 -13.20
C ASP A 70 -16.24 6.94 -12.13
N LEU A 71 -16.43 5.67 -12.48
CA LEU A 71 -16.21 4.56 -11.55
C LEU A 71 -14.74 4.49 -11.10
N LYS A 72 -13.81 4.94 -11.93
CA LYS A 72 -12.39 5.00 -11.59
C LYS A 72 -12.15 6.00 -10.44
N TRP A 73 -12.75 7.19 -10.52
CA TRP A 73 -12.71 8.17 -9.45
C TRP A 73 -13.30 7.60 -8.16
N LEU A 74 -14.44 6.91 -8.23
CA LEU A 74 -15.07 6.30 -7.05
C LEU A 74 -14.17 5.26 -6.39
N LEU A 75 -13.49 4.43 -7.19
CA LEU A 75 -12.52 3.45 -6.70
C LEU A 75 -11.29 4.11 -6.11
N ASP A 76 -10.85 5.25 -6.66
CA ASP A 76 -9.75 6.03 -6.12
C ASP A 76 -10.14 6.73 -4.80
N CYS A 77 -11.42 7.04 -4.57
CA CYS A 77 -11.90 7.57 -3.29
C CYS A 77 -11.60 6.63 -2.12
N LYS A 78 -11.67 5.31 -2.34
CA LYS A 78 -11.28 4.29 -1.35
C LYS A 78 -9.85 4.51 -0.87
N LEU A 79 -8.92 4.71 -1.79
CA LEU A 79 -7.50 4.91 -1.49
C LEU A 79 -7.21 6.31 -0.92
N ARG A 80 -7.92 7.34 -1.40
CA ARG A 80 -7.84 8.71 -0.83
C ARG A 80 -8.34 8.75 0.61
N GLN A 81 -9.40 8.01 0.92
CA GLN A 81 -9.90 7.86 2.28
C GLN A 81 -8.87 7.17 3.18
N LEU A 82 -8.23 6.09 2.71
CA LEU A 82 -7.13 5.45 3.43
C LEU A 82 -5.95 6.39 3.67
N ALA A 83 -5.61 7.22 2.68
CA ALA A 83 -4.55 8.22 2.83
C ALA A 83 -4.91 9.28 3.89
N ALA A 84 -6.16 9.75 3.90
CA ALA A 84 -6.65 10.66 4.92
C ALA A 84 -6.57 10.04 6.32
N ILE A 85 -7.03 8.80 6.48
CA ILE A 85 -6.98 8.08 7.77
C ILE A 85 -5.54 7.86 8.23
N ALA A 86 -4.64 7.40 7.35
CA ALA A 86 -3.25 7.10 7.73
C ALA A 86 -2.49 8.37 8.21
N VAL A 87 -2.70 9.50 7.52
CA VAL A 87 -2.08 10.78 7.90
C VAL A 87 -2.68 11.34 9.19
N ASP A 88 -4.00 11.23 9.36
CA ASP A 88 -4.70 11.71 10.55
C ASP A 88 -4.37 10.87 11.79
N LYS A 89 -4.29 9.55 11.62
CA LYS A 89 -3.90 8.62 12.69
C LYS A 89 -2.48 8.87 13.19
N HIS A 90 -1.53 9.08 12.29
CA HIS A 90 -0.16 9.41 12.68
C HIS A 90 -0.08 10.68 13.52
N ARG A 91 -0.83 11.74 13.14
CA ARG A 91 -0.98 12.97 13.94
C ARG A 91 -1.47 12.65 15.36
N TRP A 92 -2.48 11.80 15.48
CA TRP A 92 -3.09 11.41 16.74
C TRP A 92 -2.17 10.58 17.66
N GLU A 93 -1.34 9.70 17.12
CA GLU A 93 -0.40 8.90 17.89
C GLU A 93 0.79 9.74 18.39
N HIS A 94 1.15 10.80 17.66
CA HIS A 94 2.32 11.64 17.92
C HIS A 94 1.96 13.01 18.52
N LYS A 95 0.95 13.06 19.41
CA LYS A 95 0.36 14.27 20.06
C LYS A 95 1.33 15.37 20.53
N LEU A 96 2.63 15.07 20.64
CA LEU A 96 3.69 15.96 21.11
C LEU A 96 4.52 16.61 19.99
N ARG A 97 4.24 16.33 18.72
CA ARG A 97 4.90 16.94 17.57
C ARG A 97 3.84 17.42 16.58
N VAL A 98 3.55 18.71 16.65
CA VAL A 98 2.65 19.46 15.75
C VAL A 98 3.02 19.27 14.26
N ALA A 99 4.22 18.75 13.98
CA ALA A 99 4.84 18.62 12.69
C ALA A 99 4.92 17.16 12.18
N ASP A 100 3.98 16.27 12.49
CA ASP A 100 4.09 14.87 12.03
C ASP A 100 2.84 14.35 11.27
N GLY A 101 1.74 15.09 11.18
CA GLY A 101 0.56 14.70 10.38
C GLY A 101 -0.46 15.83 10.20
N ALA A 102 -1.61 15.55 9.57
CA ALA A 102 -2.64 16.56 9.30
C ALA A 102 -4.05 16.00 9.48
N ALA A 103 -4.97 16.82 10.01
CA ALA A 103 -6.38 16.43 10.10
C ALA A 103 -6.93 16.16 8.70
N ALA A 104 -7.80 15.17 8.57
CA ALA A 104 -8.29 14.74 7.27
C ALA A 104 -9.03 15.85 6.48
N GLU A 105 -9.79 16.70 7.17
CA GLU A 105 -10.52 17.83 6.56
C GLU A 105 -9.72 19.14 6.55
N ASP A 106 -8.44 19.14 6.94
CA ASP A 106 -7.58 20.34 6.87
C ASP A 106 -6.93 20.48 5.47
N PRO A 107 -7.13 21.60 4.74
CA PRO A 107 -6.51 21.84 3.45
C PRO A 107 -4.98 21.77 3.42
N VAL A 108 -4.30 22.05 4.53
CA VAL A 108 -2.82 22.10 4.53
C VAL A 108 -2.22 20.69 4.35
N GLY A 109 -2.95 19.64 4.74
CA GLY A 109 -2.52 18.25 4.57
C GLY A 109 -2.70 17.67 3.16
N GLU A 110 -3.20 18.44 2.18
CA GLU A 110 -3.62 17.91 0.88
C GLU A 110 -2.47 17.28 0.09
N GLU A 111 -1.33 17.97 0.02
CA GLU A 111 -0.17 17.46 -0.70
C GLU A 111 0.35 16.16 -0.07
N LEU A 112 0.38 16.11 1.26
CA LEU A 112 0.80 14.92 1.99
C LEU A 112 -0.15 13.74 1.72
N ARG A 113 -1.47 13.96 1.81
CA ARG A 113 -2.47 12.93 1.49
C ARG A 113 -2.38 12.48 0.04
N GLU A 114 -2.12 13.37 -0.92
CA GLU A 114 -1.95 13.00 -2.33
C GLU A 114 -0.70 12.12 -2.53
N ARG A 115 0.40 12.37 -1.82
CA ARG A 115 1.60 11.49 -1.83
C ARG A 115 1.27 10.12 -1.27
N VAL A 116 0.62 10.07 -0.11
CA VAL A 116 0.21 8.80 0.54
C VAL A 116 -0.79 8.03 -0.33
N PHE A 117 -1.75 8.72 -0.96
CA PHE A 117 -2.68 8.16 -1.94
C PHE A 117 -1.96 7.50 -3.12
N LYS A 118 -0.96 8.18 -3.70
CA LYS A 118 -0.14 7.61 -4.77
C LYS A 118 0.61 6.36 -4.30
N GLY A 119 1.12 6.36 -3.07
CA GLY A 119 1.71 5.17 -2.46
C GLY A 119 0.71 4.01 -2.33
N PHE A 120 -0.52 4.27 -1.89
CA PHE A 120 -1.58 3.25 -1.83
C PHE A 120 -1.93 2.69 -3.21
N ARG A 121 -1.86 3.50 -4.28
CA ARG A 121 -2.01 3.00 -5.66
C ARG A 121 -0.90 2.02 -6.04
N ILE A 122 0.34 2.31 -5.67
CA ILE A 122 1.49 1.41 -5.90
C ILE A 122 1.29 0.12 -5.11
N LEU A 123 0.87 0.20 -3.85
CA LEU A 123 0.56 -0.98 -3.04
C LEU A 123 -0.54 -1.84 -3.67
N ARG A 124 -1.61 -1.22 -4.19
CA ARG A 124 -2.66 -1.95 -4.93
C ARG A 124 -2.10 -2.67 -6.16
N LEU A 125 -1.19 -2.02 -6.88
CA LEU A 125 -0.55 -2.63 -8.05
C LEU A 125 0.30 -3.84 -7.64
N PHE A 126 1.08 -3.74 -6.56
CA PHE A 126 1.86 -4.87 -6.05
C PHE A 126 1.00 -6.04 -5.58
N SER A 127 -0.16 -5.78 -4.98
CA SER A 127 -1.11 -6.82 -4.61
C SER A 127 -1.75 -7.47 -5.84
N ASN A 128 -2.13 -6.67 -6.84
CA ASN A 128 -2.66 -7.19 -8.10
C ASN A 128 -1.66 -8.10 -8.80
N VAL A 129 -0.37 -7.72 -8.85
CA VAL A 129 0.69 -8.58 -9.40
C VAL A 129 0.77 -9.92 -8.67
N ALA A 130 0.64 -9.93 -7.34
CA ALA A 130 0.63 -11.18 -6.57
C ALA A 130 -0.59 -12.05 -6.88
N LYS A 131 -1.79 -11.45 -6.94
CA LYS A 131 -3.03 -12.17 -7.27
C LYS A 131 -3.02 -12.72 -8.69
N ASP A 132 -2.50 -11.95 -9.64
CA ASP A 132 -2.32 -12.40 -11.02
C ASP A 132 -1.36 -13.59 -11.07
N ALA A 133 -0.26 -13.57 -10.29
CA ALA A 133 0.67 -14.70 -10.18
C ALA A 133 0.07 -15.96 -9.59
N GLU A 134 -0.80 -15.82 -8.60
CA GLU A 134 -1.49 -16.95 -7.99
C GLU A 134 -2.45 -17.62 -8.97
N SER A 135 -3.00 -16.86 -9.92
CA SER A 135 -3.92 -17.37 -10.94
C SER A 135 -3.25 -18.11 -12.10
N VAL A 136 -1.93 -17.91 -12.31
CA VAL A 136 -1.18 -18.54 -13.39
C VAL A 136 -0.78 -19.97 -13.00
N PRO A 137 -1.13 -21.01 -13.81
CA PRO A 137 -0.65 -22.36 -13.60
C PRO A 137 0.88 -22.41 -13.60
N LEU A 138 1.46 -23.23 -12.72
CA LEU A 138 2.93 -23.29 -12.57
C LEU A 138 3.68 -23.72 -13.82
N ASP A 139 3.04 -24.54 -14.65
CA ASP A 139 3.62 -25.02 -15.90
C ASP A 139 3.71 -23.90 -16.95
N GLU A 140 2.95 -22.82 -16.76
CA GLU A 140 2.93 -21.62 -17.59
C GLU A 140 3.78 -20.48 -17.03
N LEU A 141 4.22 -20.58 -15.76
CA LEU A 141 5.18 -19.63 -15.25
C LEU A 141 6.47 -19.73 -16.06
N PRO A 142 7.11 -18.59 -16.38
CA PRO A 142 8.42 -18.63 -16.99
C PRO A 142 9.29 -19.57 -16.17
N GLN A 143 10.08 -20.42 -16.85
CA GLN A 143 11.21 -21.05 -16.20
C GLN A 143 12.19 -19.93 -15.84
N ILE A 144 11.90 -19.22 -14.75
CA ILE A 144 12.90 -18.47 -14.03
C ILE A 144 13.88 -19.56 -13.66
N ALA A 145 15.02 -19.56 -14.33
CA ALA A 145 16.09 -20.42 -13.91
C ALA A 145 16.26 -20.11 -12.43
N ILE A 146 16.04 -21.10 -11.56
CA ILE A 146 16.68 -21.15 -10.25
C ILE A 146 18.16 -21.39 -10.58
N ALA A 147 18.76 -20.46 -11.32
CA ALA A 147 20.12 -20.52 -11.73
C ALA A 147 20.89 -20.22 -10.45
N ALA A 148 21.51 -21.27 -9.92
CA ALA A 148 22.91 -21.15 -9.54
C ALA A 148 23.59 -20.24 -10.59
N GLN A 149 23.86 -18.99 -10.21
CA GLN A 149 24.65 -18.00 -10.96
C GLN A 149 26.06 -18.55 -11.25
N ASN A 150 26.17 -19.54 -12.11
CA ASN A 150 27.43 -20.07 -12.60
C ASN A 150 27.86 -19.24 -13.82
N ASP A 151 28.14 -17.95 -13.64
CA ASP A 151 29.09 -17.27 -14.55
C ASP A 151 29.56 -15.94 -13.95
N HIS A 152 30.79 -15.93 -13.44
CA HIS A 152 31.46 -14.71 -12.94
C HIS A 152 32.07 -13.86 -14.05
N SER A 153 31.78 -14.12 -15.34
CA SER A 153 32.54 -13.51 -16.44
C SER A 153 31.75 -12.68 -17.45
N LYS A 154 30.43 -12.48 -17.31
CA LYS A 154 29.66 -11.72 -18.31
C LYS A 154 28.75 -10.64 -17.71
N PRO A 155 28.90 -9.36 -18.10
CA PRO A 155 27.87 -8.37 -17.86
C PRO A 155 26.64 -8.73 -18.71
N PHE A 156 25.45 -8.51 -18.14
CA PHE A 156 24.14 -8.75 -18.75
C PHE A 156 24.08 -8.28 -20.22
N HIS A 157 23.87 -9.21 -21.15
CA HIS A 157 23.14 -8.91 -22.36
C HIS A 157 21.68 -9.29 -22.11
N VAL A 158 20.88 -8.28 -21.76
CA VAL A 158 19.42 -8.36 -21.87
C VAL A 158 19.09 -8.72 -23.31
N VAL A 159 18.35 -9.81 -23.53
CA VAL A 159 17.65 -10.02 -24.80
C VAL A 159 16.61 -8.91 -24.89
N GLN A 160 17.02 -7.78 -25.45
CA GLN A 160 16.14 -6.69 -25.83
C GLN A 160 15.19 -7.24 -26.91
N ARG A 161 13.92 -7.45 -26.57
CA ARG A 161 12.88 -7.26 -27.58
C ARG A 161 12.86 -5.76 -27.87
N ALA A 162 13.13 -5.43 -29.13
CA ALA A 162 13.35 -4.08 -29.61
C ALA A 162 12.20 -3.14 -29.21
N VAL A 163 12.54 -2.12 -28.42
CA VAL A 163 11.79 -0.86 -28.34
C VAL A 163 12.72 0.24 -28.83
N PRO A 164 12.29 1.16 -29.72
CA PRO A 164 13.21 2.03 -30.44
C PRO A 164 13.98 3.00 -29.54
N HIS A 165 15.26 3.12 -29.86
CA HIS A 165 16.31 3.99 -29.35
C HIS A 165 15.90 5.27 -28.60
N PHE A 166 16.36 5.39 -27.36
CA PHE A 166 16.76 6.67 -26.76
C PHE A 166 18.18 6.53 -26.19
N ARG A 167 19.15 7.22 -26.81
CA ARG A 167 20.53 7.31 -26.32
C ARG A 167 20.64 8.49 -25.34
N ARG A 168 21.13 8.24 -24.13
CA ARG A 168 21.96 9.21 -23.41
C ARG A 168 23.16 8.50 -22.78
N LYS A 169 24.34 9.04 -23.09
CA LYS A 169 25.66 8.67 -22.56
C LYS A 169 25.90 9.44 -21.26
N SER A 170 26.54 8.81 -20.28
CA SER A 170 27.57 9.35 -19.36
C SER A 170 27.54 8.55 -18.04
N LEU A 171 28.44 7.57 -17.84
CA LEU A 171 29.71 7.69 -17.08
C LEU A 171 29.52 8.01 -15.59
N ILE A 172 29.29 6.96 -14.78
CA ILE A 172 29.81 6.87 -13.40
C ILE A 172 30.35 5.45 -13.22
N THR A 173 31.65 5.33 -13.39
CA THR A 173 32.47 4.22 -12.91
C THR A 173 32.65 4.33 -11.39
N SER A 174 32.63 3.17 -10.73
CA SER A 174 33.21 2.93 -9.39
C SER A 174 32.37 3.30 -8.16
N THR A 175 31.41 2.44 -7.82
CA THR A 175 31.12 2.06 -6.42
C THR A 175 30.38 0.72 -6.31
N ALA A 176 30.82 -0.29 -7.07
CA ALA A 176 30.34 -1.68 -6.94
C ALA A 176 31.04 -2.45 -5.81
N TYR A 177 31.39 -1.77 -4.70
CA TYR A 177 32.18 -2.36 -3.63
C TYR A 177 31.33 -2.56 -2.36
N CYS A 178 30.99 -3.84 -2.15
CA CYS A 178 30.65 -4.47 -0.88
C CYS A 178 29.30 -4.10 -0.25
N ILE A 179 28.31 -5.00 -0.40
CA ILE A 179 27.74 -5.88 0.65
C ILE A 179 26.93 -6.99 -0.07
N SER A 180 27.61 -7.80 -0.89
CA SER A 180 27.14 -9.15 -1.25
C SER A 180 27.86 -10.14 -0.34
N LYS A 181 27.53 -10.12 0.95
CA LYS A 181 28.10 -11.09 1.88
C LYS A 181 27.37 -12.43 1.72
N ARG A 182 27.94 -13.24 0.80
CA ARG A 182 27.98 -14.72 0.77
C ARG A 182 26.71 -15.45 1.20
N TRP A 183 25.90 -15.82 0.22
CA TRP A 183 25.16 -17.09 0.20
C TRP A 183 25.82 -17.96 -0.88
N SER A 184 26.39 -19.12 -0.53
CA SER A 184 27.02 -19.97 -1.54
C SER A 184 25.97 -20.85 -2.21
N GLN A 185 26.03 -20.97 -3.54
CA GLN A 185 25.11 -21.81 -4.33
C GLN A 185 25.05 -23.28 -3.89
N ALA A 186 26.13 -23.77 -3.27
CA ALA A 186 26.17 -25.10 -2.68
C ALA A 186 25.22 -25.25 -1.47
N GLN A 187 25.02 -24.18 -0.70
CA GLN A 187 24.07 -24.16 0.42
C GLN A 187 22.62 -24.08 -0.07
N GLU A 188 22.36 -23.31 -1.14
CA GLU A 188 21.02 -23.18 -1.75
C GLU A 188 20.57 -24.51 -2.39
N SER A 189 21.45 -25.17 -3.13
CA SER A 189 21.16 -26.46 -3.79
C SER A 189 20.92 -27.58 -2.78
N THR A 190 21.66 -27.60 -1.67
CA THR A 190 21.48 -28.58 -0.59
C THR A 190 20.22 -28.30 0.23
N ARG A 191 19.82 -27.02 0.40
CA ARG A 191 18.56 -26.64 1.03
C ARG A 191 17.35 -26.98 0.17
N LEU A 192 17.38 -26.66 -1.12
CA LEU A 192 16.30 -26.98 -2.07
C LEU A 192 16.09 -28.49 -2.20
N ALA A 193 17.15 -29.30 -2.08
CA ALA A 193 17.05 -30.76 -2.04
C ALA A 193 16.33 -31.31 -0.78
N LEU A 194 16.21 -30.51 0.28
CA LEU A 194 15.52 -30.85 1.54
C LEU A 194 14.11 -30.26 1.62
N LEU A 195 13.71 -29.43 0.65
CA LEU A 195 12.39 -28.79 0.64
C LEU A 195 11.39 -29.68 -0.09
N SER A 196 10.16 -29.73 0.43
CA SER A 196 9.08 -30.40 -0.26
C SER A 196 8.85 -29.75 -1.62
N SER A 197 8.37 -30.53 -2.58
CA SER A 197 8.02 -30.04 -3.92
C SER A 197 7.07 -28.84 -3.84
N ASP A 198 6.17 -28.81 -2.86
CA ASP A 198 5.25 -27.69 -2.62
C ASP A 198 5.97 -26.40 -2.19
N ILE A 199 7.01 -26.46 -1.35
CA ILE A 199 7.73 -25.24 -0.95
C ILE A 199 8.52 -24.66 -2.12
N ILE A 200 9.15 -25.51 -2.94
CA ILE A 200 9.86 -25.06 -4.15
C ILE A 200 8.89 -24.37 -5.13
N ARG A 201 7.68 -24.93 -5.23
CA ARG A 201 6.60 -24.44 -6.07
C ARG A 201 6.13 -23.05 -5.65
N GLU A 202 5.87 -22.85 -4.35
CA GLU A 202 5.52 -21.54 -3.81
C GLU A 202 6.67 -20.54 -3.96
N TRP A 203 7.91 -20.97 -3.75
CA TRP A 203 9.07 -20.09 -3.90
C TRP A 203 9.26 -19.57 -5.33
N ARG A 204 9.03 -20.42 -6.34
CA ARG A 204 9.07 -19.98 -7.75
C ARG A 204 8.05 -18.88 -8.05
N LYS A 205 6.85 -18.99 -7.48
CA LYS A 205 5.82 -17.95 -7.60
C LYS A 205 6.29 -16.65 -6.96
N GLU A 206 6.83 -16.70 -5.74
CA GLU A 206 7.34 -15.51 -5.06
C GLU A 206 8.46 -14.81 -5.83
N LEU A 207 9.38 -15.57 -6.41
CA LEU A 207 10.44 -14.99 -7.26
C LEU A 207 9.87 -14.29 -8.49
N TRP A 208 8.85 -14.86 -9.13
CA TRP A 208 8.18 -14.24 -10.27
C TRP A 208 7.44 -12.96 -9.86
N ILE A 209 6.72 -12.99 -8.74
CA ILE A 209 6.05 -11.81 -8.18
C ILE A 209 7.07 -10.69 -7.92
N LEU A 210 8.19 -11.02 -7.30
CA LEU A 210 9.27 -10.07 -7.03
C LEU A 210 9.82 -9.46 -8.32
N GLU A 211 10.15 -10.28 -9.31
CA GLU A 211 10.66 -9.83 -10.61
C GLU A 211 9.66 -8.91 -11.31
N MET A 212 8.37 -9.26 -11.30
CA MET A 212 7.31 -8.42 -11.88
C MET A 212 7.18 -7.07 -11.17
N ARG A 213 7.27 -7.05 -9.83
CA ARG A 213 7.24 -5.80 -9.04
C ARG A 213 8.46 -4.93 -9.30
N GLU A 214 9.66 -5.52 -9.34
CA GLU A 214 10.91 -4.79 -9.65
C GLU A 214 10.89 -4.22 -11.07
N ASN A 215 10.47 -5.01 -12.05
CA ASN A 215 10.34 -4.56 -13.43
C ASN A 215 9.35 -3.40 -13.55
N PHE A 216 8.22 -3.48 -12.84
CA PHE A 216 7.26 -2.40 -12.78
C PHE A 216 7.87 -1.12 -12.17
N LEU A 217 8.58 -1.25 -11.04
CA LEU A 217 9.28 -0.12 -10.41
C LEU A 217 10.30 0.53 -11.34
N ARG A 218 11.12 -0.25 -12.03
CA ARG A 218 12.14 0.24 -12.98
C ARG A 218 11.55 0.92 -14.21
N GLN A 219 10.30 0.61 -14.56
CA GLN A 219 9.57 1.27 -15.66
C GLN A 219 8.85 2.55 -15.20
N MET A 220 8.59 2.68 -13.90
CA MET A 220 7.98 3.87 -13.33
C MET A 220 9.00 4.98 -13.11
N TRP A 221 8.49 6.19 -12.88
CA TRP A 221 9.33 7.32 -12.56
C TRP A 221 9.87 7.17 -11.13
N PRO A 222 11.14 7.53 -10.87
CA PRO A 222 11.77 7.41 -9.54
C PRO A 222 10.96 8.01 -8.37
N GLU A 223 10.17 9.05 -8.61
CA GLU A 223 9.31 9.70 -7.60
C GLU A 223 8.22 8.77 -7.05
N TYR A 224 7.81 7.75 -7.80
CA TYR A 224 6.85 6.74 -7.31
C TYR A 224 7.43 5.92 -6.17
N ALA A 225 8.73 5.63 -6.19
CA ALA A 225 9.39 4.95 -5.07
C ALA A 225 9.26 5.78 -3.78
N CYS A 226 9.43 7.10 -3.88
CA CYS A 226 9.24 8.02 -2.76
C CYS A 226 7.79 8.01 -2.25
N TYR A 227 6.78 8.03 -3.15
CA TYR A 227 5.38 7.98 -2.73
C TYR A 227 5.03 6.68 -1.99
N PHE A 228 5.58 5.55 -2.44
CA PHE A 228 5.40 4.28 -1.75
C PHE A 228 6.03 4.31 -0.36
N GLN A 229 7.27 4.79 -0.24
CA GLN A 229 7.98 4.91 1.05
C GLN A 229 7.23 5.83 2.02
N ASP A 230 6.72 6.97 1.55
CA ASP A 230 5.92 7.88 2.37
C ASP A 230 4.65 7.20 2.89
N MET A 231 3.89 6.55 2.00
CA MET A 231 2.69 5.81 2.40
C MET A 231 3.02 4.72 3.42
N PHE A 232 4.07 3.93 3.16
CA PHE A 232 4.45 2.82 4.03
C PHE A 232 4.90 3.30 5.41
N PHE A 233 5.51 4.49 5.51
CA PHE A 233 5.82 5.13 6.77
C PHE A 233 4.57 5.43 7.62
N PHE A 234 3.53 6.06 7.04
CA PHE A 234 2.29 6.36 7.76
C PHE A 234 1.52 5.10 8.15
N VAL A 235 1.47 4.12 7.24
CA VAL A 235 0.88 2.81 7.52
C VAL A 235 1.60 2.13 8.68
N LYS A 236 2.93 2.03 8.64
CA LYS A 236 3.68 1.39 9.73
C LYS A 236 3.44 2.08 11.07
N ALA A 237 3.53 3.41 11.09
CA ALA A 237 3.34 4.18 12.31
C ALA A 237 1.97 3.86 12.95
N SER A 238 0.93 3.74 12.12
CA SER A 238 -0.44 3.42 12.53
C SER A 238 -0.63 2.07 13.24
N PHE A 239 0.36 1.18 13.24
CA PHE A 239 0.36 -0.04 14.06
C PHE A 239 1.58 -0.15 14.98
N SER A 240 2.25 0.97 15.27
CA SER A 240 3.39 1.02 16.21
C SER A 240 3.02 0.59 17.65
N HIS A 241 1.74 0.59 17.99
CA HIS A 241 1.24 0.09 19.26
C HIS A 241 1.17 -1.45 19.31
N LEU A 242 0.86 -2.11 18.19
CA LEU A 242 0.85 -3.58 18.07
C LEU A 242 2.26 -4.16 18.16
N ASP A 243 3.23 -3.43 17.63
CA ASP A 243 4.67 -3.75 17.68
C ASP A 243 5.21 -4.04 19.08
N LYS A 244 4.56 -3.50 20.12
CA LYS A 244 4.98 -3.65 21.52
C LYS A 244 4.28 -4.79 22.25
N GLN A 245 3.18 -5.28 21.69
CA GLN A 245 2.27 -6.20 22.37
C GLN A 245 2.38 -7.63 21.85
N ASP A 246 2.77 -7.78 20.59
CA ASP A 246 2.74 -9.06 19.92
C ASP A 246 4.11 -9.45 19.34
N LYS A 247 4.48 -10.72 19.54
CA LYS A 247 5.72 -11.33 19.03
C LYS A 247 5.62 -11.69 17.54
N HIS A 248 4.40 -11.81 17.02
CA HIS A 248 4.12 -12.18 15.62
C HIS A 248 4.13 -10.96 14.70
N PHE A 249 3.80 -9.79 15.23
CA PHE A 249 3.95 -8.51 14.55
C PHE A 249 5.44 -8.08 14.47
N ASP A 250 6.18 -8.71 13.57
CA ASP A 250 7.63 -8.55 13.38
C ASP A 250 8.07 -7.20 12.78
N TRP A 251 7.26 -6.15 12.95
CA TRP A 251 7.68 -4.76 12.78
C TRP A 251 8.69 -4.30 13.82
N GLY A 252 8.91 -5.19 14.80
CA GLY A 252 9.64 -4.99 16.03
C GLY A 252 11.08 -4.64 15.76
N CYS A 253 11.46 -3.48 16.29
CA CYS A 253 12.83 -3.19 16.65
C CYS A 253 13.34 -4.29 17.61
N GLU A 254 13.86 -5.40 17.10
CA GLU A 254 15.01 -6.00 17.77
C GLU A 254 16.00 -4.85 17.96
N LYS A 255 16.46 -4.60 19.19
CA LYS A 255 17.36 -3.49 19.53
C LYS A 255 18.60 -3.52 18.61
N GLY A 256 18.53 -2.88 17.45
CA GLY A 256 19.55 -2.96 16.40
C GLY A 256 19.04 -3.12 14.97
N SER A 257 17.89 -3.76 14.75
CA SER A 257 17.23 -3.86 13.43
C SER A 257 16.48 -2.55 13.14
N LYS A 258 17.14 -1.64 12.43
CA LYS A 258 16.62 -0.31 12.09
C LYS A 258 15.86 -0.27 10.75
N ARG A 259 15.67 -1.40 10.08
CA ARG A 259 15.24 -1.39 8.67
C ARG A 259 13.81 -1.88 8.51
N LEU A 260 13.05 -1.17 7.69
CA LEU A 260 11.65 -1.44 7.34
C LEU A 260 11.51 -2.68 6.44
N ASP A 261 12.63 -3.19 5.94
CA ASP A 261 12.75 -4.12 4.83
C ASP A 261 12.81 -5.60 5.27
N ASP A 262 12.97 -5.89 6.57
CA ASP A 262 13.13 -7.25 7.12
C ASP A 262 11.96 -7.70 8.00
N SER A 263 10.74 -7.49 7.51
CA SER A 263 9.50 -7.92 8.17
C SER A 263 8.64 -8.78 7.24
N TRP A 264 8.13 -9.88 7.78
CA TRP A 264 7.17 -10.74 7.10
C TRP A 264 5.81 -10.06 7.02
N VAL A 265 5.40 -9.31 8.04
CA VAL A 265 4.18 -8.49 7.99
C VAL A 265 4.25 -7.47 6.85
N SER A 266 5.41 -6.86 6.60
CA SER A 266 5.63 -6.00 5.43
C SER A 266 5.42 -6.75 4.11
N TRP A 267 5.94 -7.97 4.00
CA TRP A 267 5.68 -8.84 2.83
C TRP A 267 4.19 -9.14 2.68
N TYR A 268 3.51 -9.50 3.77
CA TYR A 268 2.09 -9.86 3.77
C TYR A 268 1.22 -8.69 3.29
N ILE A 269 1.51 -7.48 3.77
CA ILE A 269 0.85 -6.25 3.30
C ILE A 269 1.09 -5.99 1.82
N LEU A 270 2.31 -6.22 1.31
CA LEU A 270 2.59 -6.10 -0.13
C LEU A 270 1.73 -7.07 -0.95
N ARG A 271 1.48 -8.28 -0.43
CA ARG A 271 0.65 -9.30 -1.07
C ARG A 271 -0.84 -8.95 -1.04
N GLU A 272 -1.39 -8.65 0.13
CA GLU A 272 -2.83 -8.39 0.31
C GLU A 272 -3.26 -7.00 -0.15
N GLY A 273 -2.35 -6.04 -0.06
CA GLY A 273 -2.53 -4.67 -0.53
C GLY A 273 -3.43 -3.83 0.38
N PRO A 274 -4.09 -2.79 -0.17
CA PRO A 274 -4.88 -1.85 0.63
C PRO A 274 -6.20 -2.41 1.17
N ARG A 275 -6.59 -3.64 0.82
CA ARG A 275 -7.81 -4.29 1.32
C ARG A 275 -7.80 -4.37 2.85
N LEU A 276 -6.69 -4.84 3.38
CA LEU A 276 -6.36 -4.92 4.80
C LEU A 276 -6.76 -3.65 5.57
N PHE A 277 -6.27 -2.50 5.11
CA PHE A 277 -6.53 -1.22 5.76
C PHE A 277 -7.96 -0.74 5.54
N TRP A 278 -8.57 -1.06 4.40
CA TRP A 278 -9.96 -0.70 4.15
C TRP A 278 -10.91 -1.43 5.09
N GLU A 279 -10.74 -2.73 5.22
CA GLU A 279 -11.59 -3.54 6.10
C GLU A 279 -11.42 -3.09 7.54
N GLN A 280 -10.17 -2.89 7.97
CA GLN A 280 -9.86 -2.48 9.34
C GLN A 280 -10.30 -1.05 9.69
N TRP A 281 -10.13 -0.08 8.79
CA TRP A 281 -10.34 1.33 9.10
C TRP A 281 -11.64 1.91 8.56
N TRP A 282 -12.35 1.22 7.67
CA TRP A 282 -13.53 1.82 7.06
C TRP A 282 -14.71 0.87 6.84
N ALA A 283 -14.50 -0.28 6.21
CA ALA A 283 -15.61 -1.18 5.84
C ALA A 283 -16.34 -1.68 7.09
N ASN A 284 -15.58 -2.04 8.12
CA ASN A 284 -16.11 -2.60 9.36
C ASN A 284 -16.25 -1.56 10.49
N ARG A 285 -16.19 -0.26 10.19
CA ARG A 285 -16.23 0.82 11.21
C ARG A 285 -17.50 0.84 12.07
N ASP A 286 -18.58 0.23 11.57
CA ASP A 286 -19.88 0.17 12.23
C ASP A 286 -20.11 -1.21 12.90
N ASN A 287 -19.14 -2.14 12.80
CA ASN A 287 -19.25 -3.51 13.31
C ASN A 287 -18.26 -3.76 14.47
N PRO A 288 -18.71 -3.69 15.74
CA PRO A 288 -17.87 -3.94 16.90
C PRO A 288 -17.36 -5.38 17.05
N GLU A 289 -17.96 -6.33 16.33
CA GLU A 289 -17.58 -7.75 16.35
C GLU A 289 -16.67 -8.12 15.17
N ALA A 290 -16.29 -7.16 14.32
CA ALA A 290 -15.39 -7.44 13.21
C ALA A 290 -14.01 -7.86 13.75
N SER A 291 -13.52 -9.00 13.24
CA SER A 291 -12.21 -9.51 13.60
C SER A 291 -11.12 -8.48 13.22
N PRO A 292 -10.21 -8.15 14.15
CA PRO A 292 -9.11 -7.27 13.83
C PRO A 292 -8.21 -7.93 12.78
N ILE A 293 -7.65 -7.11 11.90
CA ILE A 293 -6.64 -7.52 10.91
C ILE A 293 -5.47 -8.29 11.54
N LEU A 294 -5.19 -8.06 12.82
CA LEU A 294 -4.15 -8.78 13.55
C LEU A 294 -4.44 -10.28 13.60
N GLU A 295 -5.68 -10.70 13.88
CA GLU A 295 -6.05 -12.12 13.88
C GLU A 295 -5.84 -12.75 12.50
N GLU A 296 -6.20 -12.03 11.42
CA GLU A 296 -5.96 -12.50 10.05
C GLU A 296 -4.46 -12.67 9.74
N ILE A 297 -3.62 -11.75 10.23
CA ILE A 297 -2.16 -11.81 10.06
C ILE A 297 -1.56 -12.94 10.89
N GLU A 298 -2.02 -13.14 12.13
CA GLU A 298 -1.59 -14.22 13.03
C GLU A 298 -1.94 -15.59 12.43
N ASP A 299 -3.19 -15.78 11.99
CA ASP A 299 -3.62 -17.01 11.32
C ASP A 299 -2.80 -17.30 10.06
N ALA A 300 -2.50 -16.27 9.27
CA ALA A 300 -1.67 -16.40 8.08
C ALA A 300 -0.21 -16.75 8.42
N TRP A 301 0.33 -16.21 9.51
CA TRP A 301 1.68 -16.50 10.01
C TRP A 301 1.80 -17.92 10.55
N ASP A 302 0.87 -18.34 11.41
CA ASP A 302 0.88 -19.66 12.05
C ASP A 302 0.68 -20.79 11.03
N GLY A 303 -0.05 -20.51 9.94
CA GLY A 303 -0.18 -21.42 8.81
C GLY A 303 1.06 -21.50 7.91
N ARG A 304 2.07 -20.64 8.09
CA ARG A 304 3.20 -20.51 7.14
C ARG A 304 4.40 -21.39 7.52
N PRO A 305 4.92 -22.22 6.60
CA PRO A 305 6.17 -22.94 6.83
C PRO A 305 7.34 -21.98 7.12
N PRO A 306 8.15 -22.19 8.17
CA PRO A 306 9.20 -21.24 8.56
C PRO A 306 10.24 -20.95 7.47
N VAL A 307 10.53 -21.93 6.61
CA VAL A 307 11.46 -21.74 5.48
C VAL A 307 10.87 -20.77 4.44
N LEU A 308 9.57 -20.90 4.17
CA LEU A 308 8.87 -20.06 3.20
C LEU A 308 8.72 -18.63 3.74
N ALA A 309 8.37 -18.47 5.02
CA ALA A 309 8.34 -17.16 5.68
C ALA A 309 9.69 -16.42 5.58
N LYS A 310 10.81 -17.14 5.74
CA LYS A 310 12.15 -16.56 5.56
C LYS A 310 12.43 -16.10 4.13
N MET A 311 12.00 -16.89 3.15
CA MET A 311 12.12 -16.57 1.72
C MET A 311 11.28 -15.35 1.32
N GLU A 312 10.10 -15.22 1.90
CA GLU A 312 9.17 -14.09 1.73
C GLU A 312 9.74 -12.80 2.31
N ARG A 313 10.29 -12.86 3.54
CA ARG A 313 11.05 -11.75 4.14
C ARG A 313 12.17 -11.27 3.23
N GLU A 314 12.96 -12.20 2.69
CA GLU A 314 14.06 -11.89 1.79
C GLU A 314 13.58 -11.21 0.49
N SER A 315 12.45 -11.64 -0.05
CA SER A 315 11.84 -11.02 -1.23
C SER A 315 11.35 -9.60 -0.94
N CYS A 316 10.73 -9.39 0.21
CA CYS A 316 10.36 -8.05 0.68
C CYS A 316 11.60 -7.16 0.83
N ARG A 317 12.65 -7.67 1.48
CA ARG A 317 13.91 -6.96 1.68
C ARG A 317 14.49 -6.44 0.36
N ARG A 318 14.60 -7.32 -0.63
CA ARG A 318 15.12 -6.98 -1.96
C ARG A 318 14.26 -5.95 -2.70
N LEU A 319 12.94 -6.02 -2.56
CA LEU A 319 12.04 -5.01 -3.14
C LEU A 319 12.25 -3.63 -2.51
N PHE A 320 12.39 -3.57 -1.18
CA PHE A 320 12.66 -2.32 -0.46
C PHE A 320 14.04 -1.75 -0.79
N GLU A 321 15.06 -2.59 -1.01
CA GLU A 321 16.36 -2.14 -1.52
C GLU A 321 16.24 -1.49 -2.90
N THR A 322 15.47 -2.10 -3.81
CA THR A 322 15.19 -1.51 -5.14
C THR A 322 14.45 -0.17 -5.02
N LEU A 323 13.48 -0.06 -4.11
CA LEU A 323 12.79 1.20 -3.83
C LEU A 323 13.74 2.27 -3.30
N ASP A 324 14.63 1.90 -2.38
CA ASP A 324 15.63 2.81 -1.80
C ASP A 324 16.63 3.29 -2.87
N GLU A 325 17.08 2.42 -3.77
CA GLU A 325 17.92 2.77 -4.93
C GLU A 325 17.22 3.78 -5.85
N LEU A 326 15.99 3.48 -6.28
CA LEU A 326 15.23 4.36 -7.17
C LEU A 326 14.92 5.71 -6.51
N ALA A 327 14.60 5.73 -5.22
CA ALA A 327 14.35 6.96 -4.49
C ALA A 327 15.60 7.85 -4.37
N GLN A 328 16.81 7.25 -4.30
CA GLN A 328 18.06 8.01 -4.32
C GLN A 328 18.30 8.68 -5.67
N ASP A 329 18.00 8.00 -6.78
CA ASP A 329 18.13 8.56 -8.12
C ASP A 329 17.16 9.72 -8.39
N ALA A 330 15.94 9.66 -7.83
CA ALA A 330 14.93 10.72 -7.94
C ALA A 330 15.39 12.05 -7.33
N TYR A 331 16.14 11.97 -6.23
CA TYR A 331 16.59 13.11 -5.45
C TYR A 331 18.10 12.97 -5.16
N PRO A 332 18.97 13.25 -6.16
CA PRO A 332 20.42 13.03 -6.04
C PRO A 332 21.11 13.96 -5.03
N TYR A 333 20.47 15.08 -4.67
CA TYR A 333 20.90 15.96 -3.58
C TYR A 333 20.09 15.66 -2.31
N ASN A 334 20.24 14.45 -1.80
CA ASN A 334 19.72 14.06 -0.50
C ASN A 334 20.90 13.95 0.47
N PRO A 335 21.27 14.99 1.27
CA PRO A 335 22.31 14.91 2.30
C PRO A 335 21.91 14.02 3.50
N ILE A 336 21.15 12.97 3.21
CA ILE A 336 20.24 12.25 4.08
C ILE A 336 20.29 10.73 3.80
N ALA A 337 21.10 10.29 2.83
CA ALA A 337 21.46 8.87 2.72
C ALA A 337 22.36 8.40 3.88
N THR A 338 22.92 9.31 4.71
CA THR A 338 23.90 8.94 5.74
C THR A 338 23.38 8.77 7.17
N VAL A 339 22.18 9.20 7.59
CA VAL A 339 21.66 8.78 8.93
C VAL A 339 20.13 8.75 9.10
N PHE A 340 19.32 9.62 8.46
CA PHE A 340 17.87 9.67 8.72
C PHE A 340 17.13 10.28 7.53
N ARG A 341 16.57 9.41 6.66
CA ARG A 341 15.62 9.64 5.54
C ARG A 341 14.96 11.03 5.53
N PRO A 342 14.75 11.68 4.36
CA PRO A 342 14.36 13.07 4.27
C PRO A 342 13.21 13.29 5.22
N ARG A 343 13.54 14.01 6.29
CA ARG A 343 12.59 14.44 7.28
C ARG A 343 11.41 15.01 6.48
N PRO A 344 10.18 14.49 6.59
CA PRO A 344 8.99 15.16 6.06
C PRO A 344 8.77 16.58 6.68
N TRP A 345 9.75 17.08 7.43
CA TRP A 345 9.76 18.26 8.26
C TRP A 345 9.75 19.57 7.48
N THR A 346 10.11 19.67 6.20
CA THR A 346 9.93 20.97 5.50
C THR A 346 8.44 21.26 5.31
N PHE A 347 7.68 20.28 4.79
CA PHE A 347 6.22 20.32 4.77
C PHE A 347 5.62 20.49 6.16
N PHE A 348 6.15 19.75 7.13
CA PHE A 348 5.62 19.82 8.47
C PHE A 348 6.05 21.06 9.28
N THR A 349 7.10 21.77 8.87
CA THR A 349 7.46 23.06 9.46
C THR A 349 6.45 24.10 8.98
N GLU A 350 6.08 24.10 7.70
CA GLU A 350 5.02 25.00 7.20
C GLU A 350 3.65 24.65 7.78
N TYR A 351 3.26 23.36 7.80
CA TYR A 351 2.04 22.91 8.48
C TYR A 351 2.08 23.23 9.97
N GLY A 352 3.19 22.95 10.65
CA GLY A 352 3.30 23.16 12.07
C GLY A 352 3.29 24.65 12.44
N LEU A 353 3.93 25.50 11.63
CA LEU A 353 3.84 26.95 11.76
C LEU A 353 2.43 27.46 11.45
N ALA A 354 1.74 26.93 10.44
CA ALA A 354 0.37 27.30 10.12
C ALA A 354 -0.63 26.85 11.21
N PHE A 355 -0.44 25.64 11.74
CA PHE A 355 -1.22 25.07 12.84
C PHE A 355 -0.99 25.85 14.14
N GLU A 356 0.26 26.17 14.48
CA GLU A 356 0.57 27.05 15.62
C GLU A 356 -0.08 28.44 15.46
N ARG A 357 -0.07 29.01 14.25
CA ARG A 357 -0.76 30.28 13.98
C ARG A 357 -2.27 30.15 14.21
N ARG A 358 -2.90 29.06 13.75
CA ARG A 358 -4.34 28.79 13.95
C ARG A 358 -4.71 28.55 15.41
N LEU A 359 -3.89 27.77 16.14
CA LEU A 359 -4.03 27.58 17.59
C LEU A 359 -3.98 28.91 18.34
N ARG A 360 -3.04 29.78 17.97
CA ARG A 360 -2.93 31.13 18.55
C ARG A 360 -4.08 32.06 18.12
N ALA A 361 -4.75 31.77 17.00
CA ALA A 361 -5.81 32.60 16.45
C ALA A 361 -7.23 32.23 16.95
N VAL A 362 -7.41 31.18 17.77
CA VAL A 362 -8.74 30.72 18.23
C VAL A 362 -9.70 30.45 17.06
N GLU A 363 -9.21 29.87 15.97
CA GLU A 363 -10.08 29.33 14.92
C GLU A 363 -10.49 27.91 15.27
N ARG A 364 -11.75 27.56 15.00
CA ARG A 364 -12.31 26.22 15.24
C ARG A 364 -11.39 25.15 14.68
N HIS A 365 -11.13 24.11 15.47
CA HIS A 365 -10.38 22.94 15.02
C HIS A 365 -11.09 22.29 13.82
N PRO A 366 -10.36 21.88 12.77
CA PRO A 366 -10.95 21.15 11.65
C PRO A 366 -11.58 19.84 12.14
N GLU A 367 -12.71 19.45 11.55
CA GLU A 367 -13.39 18.20 11.89
C GLU A 367 -12.48 16.99 11.64
N GLU A 368 -12.50 16.03 12.56
CA GLU A 368 -11.60 14.88 12.56
C GLU A 368 -12.32 13.62 12.06
N ILE A 369 -11.65 12.82 11.23
CA ILE A 369 -12.23 11.55 10.78
C ILE A 369 -12.15 10.50 11.88
N LEU A 370 -11.13 10.57 12.75
CA LEU A 370 -10.93 9.56 13.80
C LEU A 370 -11.99 9.59 14.90
N ASP A 371 -12.64 10.74 15.14
CA ASP A 371 -13.76 10.85 16.08
C ASP A 371 -15.00 10.03 15.62
N ARG A 372 -15.01 9.61 14.36
CA ARG A 372 -16.17 8.99 13.68
C ARG A 372 -15.89 7.61 13.12
N VAL A 373 -14.63 7.18 13.11
CA VAL A 373 -14.22 5.83 12.73
C VAL A 373 -13.95 5.06 14.02
N ALA A 374 -14.76 4.05 14.31
CA ALA A 374 -14.41 3.12 15.37
C ALA A 374 -13.15 2.36 14.94
N PHE A 375 -12.01 2.76 15.49
CA PHE A 375 -10.81 1.95 15.36
C PHE A 375 -11.03 0.68 16.18
N HIS A 376 -11.44 -0.40 15.52
CA HIS A 376 -11.50 -1.75 16.09
C HIS A 376 -10.11 -2.35 16.38
N VAL A 377 -9.02 -1.59 16.17
CA VAL A 377 -7.70 -1.93 16.69
C VAL A 377 -7.43 -1.10 17.93
N ASP A 378 -7.73 -1.68 19.10
CA ASP A 378 -7.08 -1.46 20.39
C ASP A 378 -6.61 -0.04 20.77
N MET A 379 -7.44 0.96 20.49
CA MET A 379 -7.45 2.19 21.28
C MET A 379 -8.34 1.98 22.49
N LYS A 380 -8.05 0.98 23.35
CA LYS A 380 -8.50 1.12 24.74
C LYS A 380 -7.94 2.46 25.20
N PRO A 381 -8.78 3.42 25.60
CA PRO A 381 -8.28 4.69 26.10
C PRO A 381 -7.31 4.35 27.22
N PHE A 382 -6.10 4.91 27.14
CA PHE A 382 -5.20 4.95 28.28
C PHE A 382 -5.95 5.75 29.35
N VAL A 383 -6.68 5.06 30.23
CA VAL A 383 -7.24 5.66 31.44
C VAL A 383 -6.03 5.83 32.37
N PRO A 384 -5.58 7.06 32.65
CA PRO A 384 -4.59 7.25 33.69
C PRO A 384 -5.23 6.80 35.01
N LEU A 385 -4.63 5.78 35.64
CA LEU A 385 -4.89 5.47 37.06
C LEU A 385 -4.30 6.56 37.95
#